data_AF-A0A7V1LR55-F1
#
_entry.id   AF-A0A7V1LR55-F1
#
_cell.length_a   1.000
_cell.length_b   1.000
_cell.length_c   1.000
_cell.angle_alpha   90.00
_cell.angle_beta   90.00
_cell.angle_gamma   90.00
#
_symmetry.space_group_name_H-M   'P 1'
#
loop_
_entity.id
_entity.type
_entity.pdbx_description
1 polymer ?
#
loop_
_entity_poly.entity_id
_entity_poly.type
_entity_poly.pdbx_seq_one_letter_code
_entity_poly.pdbx_strand_id
1 'polypeptide(L)'
;MKIWFKNNDPTKVISFEKTVGEPDETSFESDITFKHGFNPAFYDIANGTLIPKTQTVVDALKAQEVTIDNARKVVKANRVANLKAQLRNKTRSQLSAYIDSKVADPGTAGVLKNITLLLKDLEEEME
;
A
#
# COMPACT_ATOMS: atom_id res chain seq x y z
N MET A 1 0.30 -12.93 -9.62
CA MET A 1 -0.78 -12.13 -10.25
C MET A 1 -1.21 -12.85 -11.52
N LYS A 2 -2.51 -12.89 -11.85
CA LYS A 2 -3.04 -13.70 -12.97
C LYS A 2 -3.10 -12.87 -14.25
N ILE A 3 -2.60 -13.43 -15.35
CA ILE A 3 -2.78 -12.86 -16.69
C ILE A 3 -3.89 -13.66 -17.36
N TRP A 4 -4.88 -12.95 -17.90
CA TRP A 4 -5.98 -13.55 -18.62
C TRP A 4 -5.68 -13.53 -20.10
N PHE A 5 -5.94 -14.67 -20.73
CA PHE A 5 -5.78 -14.95 -22.14
C PHE A 5 -7.11 -15.38 -22.74
N LYS A 6 -7.25 -15.22 -24.05
CA LYS A 6 -8.42 -15.71 -24.76
C LYS A 6 -8.34 -17.23 -24.95
N ASN A 7 -9.40 -17.97 -24.65
CA ASN A 7 -9.43 -19.43 -24.76
C ASN A 7 -9.14 -19.93 -26.17
N ASN A 8 -9.65 -19.22 -27.19
CA ASN A 8 -9.48 -19.61 -28.59
C ASN A 8 -8.12 -19.21 -29.17
N ASP A 9 -7.33 -18.40 -28.46
CA ASP A 9 -6.00 -17.95 -28.86
C ASP A 9 -5.20 -17.58 -27.60
N PRO A 10 -4.58 -18.56 -26.93
CA PRO A 10 -3.88 -18.35 -25.66
C PRO A 10 -2.59 -17.54 -25.79
N THR A 11 -2.27 -17.04 -26.99
CA THR A 11 -1.21 -16.03 -27.20
C THR A 11 -1.71 -14.60 -27.00
N LYS A 12 -3.04 -14.41 -26.96
CA LYS A 12 -3.66 -13.10 -26.81
C LYS A 12 -4.01 -12.79 -25.37
N VAL A 13 -3.32 -11.79 -24.83
CA VAL A 13 -3.58 -11.23 -23.50
C VAL A 13 -4.78 -10.30 -23.58
N ILE A 14 -5.71 -10.45 -22.64
CA ILE A 14 -6.94 -9.68 -22.56
C ILE A 14 -7.06 -8.89 -21.26
N SER A 15 -6.39 -9.31 -20.17
CA SER A 15 -6.34 -8.54 -18.93
C SER A 15 -5.20 -8.95 -18.00
N PHE A 16 -4.73 -7.98 -17.21
CA PHE A 16 -3.83 -8.18 -16.06
C PHE A 16 -4.53 -8.02 -14.71
N GLU A 17 -5.71 -7.40 -14.69
CA GLU A 17 -6.30 -6.86 -13.45
C GLU A 17 -7.54 -7.64 -12.99
N LYS A 18 -8.05 -8.55 -13.83
CA LYS A 18 -9.20 -9.39 -13.51
C LYS A 18 -8.88 -10.39 -12.41
N THR A 19 -9.80 -10.52 -11.46
CA THR A 19 -9.76 -11.54 -10.39
C THR A 19 -10.43 -12.85 -10.80
N VAL A 20 -11.41 -12.78 -11.71
CA VAL A 20 -12.18 -13.90 -12.28
C VAL A 20 -12.27 -13.74 -13.81
N GLY A 21 -12.42 -14.86 -14.51
CA GLY A 21 -12.49 -14.90 -15.97
C GLY A 21 -13.87 -15.25 -16.49
N GLU A 22 -14.14 -14.80 -17.70
CA GLU A 22 -15.33 -15.17 -18.45
C GLU A 22 -15.19 -16.58 -19.08
N PRO A 23 -16.29 -17.20 -19.57
CA PRO A 23 -16.26 -18.55 -20.15
C PRO A 23 -15.30 -18.73 -21.34
N ASP A 24 -14.98 -17.65 -22.06
CA ASP A 24 -14.03 -17.65 -23.19
C ASP A 24 -12.63 -17.17 -22.78
N GLU A 25 -12.33 -17.10 -21.48
CA GLU A 25 -11.06 -16.65 -20.93
C GLU A 25 -10.41 -17.74 -20.07
N THR A 26 -9.08 -17.79 -20.09
CA THR A 26 -8.26 -18.66 -19.26
C THR A 26 -7.14 -17.86 -18.62
N SER A 27 -6.69 -18.29 -17.45
CA SER A 27 -5.47 -17.76 -16.84
C SER A 27 -4.53 -18.92 -16.51
N PHE A 28 -3.27 -18.77 -16.87
CA PHE A 28 -2.20 -19.68 -16.50
C PHE A 28 -0.94 -18.86 -16.20
N GLU A 29 0.00 -19.49 -15.50
CA GLU A 29 1.32 -18.90 -15.26
C GLU A 29 2.08 -18.89 -16.59
N SER A 30 2.52 -17.70 -17.01
CA SER A 30 3.09 -17.47 -18.33
C SER A 30 4.57 -17.14 -18.21
N ASP A 31 5.41 -17.79 -19.02
CA ASP A 31 6.87 -17.57 -19.08
C ASP A 31 7.27 -16.31 -19.88
N ILE A 32 6.33 -15.38 -20.09
CA ILE A 32 6.61 -14.14 -20.83
C ILE A 32 7.64 -13.31 -20.07
N THR A 33 8.75 -12.99 -20.72
CA THR A 33 9.71 -12.01 -20.20
C THR A 33 9.23 -10.60 -20.48
N PHE A 34 8.98 -9.84 -19.41
CA PHE A 34 8.48 -8.47 -19.48
C PHE A 34 9.63 -7.46 -19.62
N LYS A 35 9.62 -6.66 -20.69
CA LYS A 35 10.68 -5.68 -21.02
C LYS A 35 11.01 -4.71 -19.87
N HIS A 36 10.01 -4.23 -19.15
CA HIS A 36 10.11 -3.26 -18.07
C HIS A 36 9.86 -3.86 -16.68
N GLY A 37 9.94 -5.19 -16.57
CA GLY A 37 9.50 -5.93 -15.39
C GLY A 37 7.97 -6.09 -15.31
N PHE A 38 7.51 -6.78 -14.27
CA PHE A 38 6.12 -7.19 -14.10
C PHE A 38 5.28 -6.09 -13.43
N ASN A 39 4.92 -5.05 -14.20
CA ASN A 39 3.99 -3.99 -13.78
C ASN A 39 3.00 -3.68 -14.93
N PRO A 40 1.69 -3.94 -14.76
CA PRO A 40 0.66 -3.71 -15.79
C PRO A 40 0.63 -2.30 -16.34
N ALA A 41 0.90 -1.29 -15.50
CA ALA A 41 0.85 0.11 -15.90
C ALA A 41 1.87 0.45 -16.99
N PHE A 42 2.89 -0.40 -17.21
CA PHE A 42 3.93 -0.22 -18.22
C PHE A 42 3.58 -0.84 -19.58
N TYR A 43 2.40 -1.43 -19.72
CA TYR A 43 1.97 -2.09 -20.94
C TYR A 43 0.57 -1.65 -21.35
N ASP A 44 0.30 -1.74 -22.64
CA ASP A 44 -1.03 -1.63 -23.23
C ASP A 44 -1.43 -2.95 -23.85
N ILE A 45 -2.74 -3.19 -24.00
CA ILE A 45 -3.27 -4.32 -24.75
C ILE A 45 -3.91 -3.76 -26.01
N ALA A 46 -3.35 -4.07 -27.18
CA ALA A 46 -3.92 -3.69 -28.47
C ALA A 46 -4.20 -4.95 -29.30
N ASN A 47 -5.44 -5.13 -29.74
CA ASN A 47 -5.88 -6.30 -30.50
C ASN A 47 -5.55 -7.65 -29.84
N GLY A 48 -5.54 -7.69 -28.50
CA GLY A 48 -5.18 -8.88 -27.72
C GLY A 48 -3.67 -9.11 -27.61
N THR A 49 -2.82 -8.25 -28.14
CA THR A 49 -1.36 -8.35 -27.98
C THR A 49 -0.88 -7.39 -26.90
N LEU A 50 0.03 -7.87 -26.06
CA LEU A 50 0.72 -7.04 -25.08
C LEU A 50 1.75 -6.15 -25.77
N ILE A 51 1.63 -4.84 -25.62
CA ILE A 51 2.55 -3.86 -26.18
C ILE A 51 3.24 -3.11 -25.04
N PRO A 52 4.58 -3.14 -24.94
CA PRO A 52 5.29 -2.34 -23.95
C PRO A 52 5.16 -0.85 -24.27
N LYS A 53 4.86 -0.03 -23.26
CA LYS A 53 4.92 1.42 -23.38
C LYS A 53 6.35 1.87 -23.70
N THR A 54 6.46 3.05 -24.31
CA THR A 54 7.76 3.66 -24.60
C THR A 54 8.52 3.96 -23.31
N GLN A 55 9.86 3.98 -23.38
CA GLN A 55 10.70 4.24 -22.20
C GLN A 55 10.33 5.57 -21.53
N THR A 56 10.08 6.62 -22.33
CA THR A 56 9.67 7.94 -21.83
C THR A 56 8.39 7.89 -20.99
N VAL A 57 7.39 7.11 -21.42
CA VAL A 57 6.14 6.97 -20.67
C VAL A 57 6.36 6.18 -19.38
N VAL A 58 7.15 5.11 -19.43
CA VAL A 58 7.49 4.31 -18.24
C VAL A 58 8.27 5.16 -17.22
N ASP A 59 9.22 5.97 -17.67
CA ASP A 59 9.99 6.86 -16.79
C ASP A 59 9.10 7.92 -16.13
N ALA A 60 8.14 8.49 -16.88
CA ALA A 60 7.16 9.42 -16.34
C ALA A 60 6.26 8.76 -15.27
N LEU A 61 5.80 7.52 -15.50
CA LEU A 61 5.01 6.76 -14.53
C LEU A 61 5.80 6.47 -13.25
N LYS A 62 7.07 6.06 -13.39
CA LYS A 62 7.96 5.84 -12.22
C LYS A 62 8.18 7.13 -11.43
N ALA A 63 8.42 8.25 -12.10
CA ALA A 63 8.60 9.55 -11.45
C ALA A 63 7.33 9.99 -10.70
N GLN A 64 6.15 9.75 -11.29
CA GLN A 64 4.87 10.00 -10.65
C GLN A 64 4.69 9.14 -9.38
N GLU A 65 5.04 7.85 -9.44
CA GLU A 65 4.95 6.94 -8.29
C GLU A 65 5.83 7.42 -7.13
N VAL A 66 7.07 7.84 -7.41
CA VAL A 66 7.97 8.43 -6.40
C VAL A 66 7.35 9.68 -5.78
N THR A 67 6.70 10.53 -6.58
CA THR A 67 6.04 11.75 -6.09
C THR A 67 4.88 11.42 -5.16
N ILE A 68 4.04 10.44 -5.53
CA ILE A 68 2.92 9.97 -4.71
C ILE A 68 3.43 9.36 -3.40
N ASP A 69 4.46 8.52 -3.46
CA ASP A 69 5.04 7.89 -2.27
C ASP A 69 5.63 8.94 -1.31
N ASN A 70 6.33 9.95 -1.83
CA ASN A 70 6.83 11.06 -1.02
C ASN A 70 5.68 11.84 -0.37
N ALA A 71 4.62 12.15 -1.11
CA ALA A 71 3.44 12.80 -0.54
C ALA A 71 2.80 11.96 0.58
N ARG A 72 2.68 10.64 0.39
CA ARG A 72 2.18 9.71 1.42
C ARG A 72 3.08 9.69 2.66
N LYS A 73 4.41 9.68 2.47
CA LYS A 73 5.38 9.76 3.57
C LYS A 73 5.25 11.05 4.36
N VAL A 74 5.08 12.19 3.69
CA VAL A 74 4.86 13.49 4.35
C VAL A 74 3.56 13.50 5.14
N VAL A 75 2.45 13.02 4.57
CA VAL A 75 1.17 12.90 5.29
C VAL A 75 1.31 12.02 6.54
N LYS A 76 1.99 10.87 6.41
CA LYS A 76 2.27 9.99 7.55
C LYS A 76 3.13 10.69 8.61
N ALA A 77 4.19 11.38 8.20
CA ALA A 77 5.07 12.13 9.11
C ALA A 77 4.30 13.24 9.84
N ASN A 78 3.48 14.02 9.13
CA ASN A 78 2.63 15.05 9.71
C ASN A 78 1.62 14.46 10.69
N ARG A 79 1.01 13.32 10.36
CA ARG A 79 0.09 12.61 11.28
C ARG A 79 0.81 12.19 12.55
N VAL A 80 2.02 11.63 12.44
CA VAL A 80 2.85 11.24 13.60
C VAL A 80 3.26 12.46 14.42
N ALA A 81 3.70 13.54 13.79
CA ALA A 81 4.08 14.79 14.47
C ALA A 81 2.88 15.40 15.23
N ASN A 82 1.70 15.45 14.60
CA ASN A 82 0.48 15.92 15.22
C ASN A 82 0.07 15.06 16.42
N LEU A 83 0.14 13.73 16.30
CA LEU A 83 -0.10 12.82 17.42
C LEU A 83 0.91 13.06 18.54
N LYS A 84 2.20 13.16 18.23
CA LYS A 84 3.24 13.43 19.24
C LYS A 84 2.97 14.75 19.98
N ALA A 85 2.62 15.81 19.25
CA ALA A 85 2.28 17.11 19.86
C ALA A 85 1.04 17.02 20.77
N GLN A 86 0.00 16.29 20.35
CA GLN A 86 -1.19 16.09 21.16
C GLN A 86 -0.93 15.30 22.44
N LEU A 87 0.01 14.34 22.41
CA LEU A 87 0.30 13.44 23.52
C LEU A 87 1.35 14.00 24.48
N ARG A 88 2.32 14.80 24.01
CA ARG A 88 3.48 15.26 24.79
C ARG A 88 3.14 15.91 26.13
N ASN A 89 2.10 16.74 26.17
CA ASN A 89 1.71 17.49 27.37
C ASN A 89 0.55 16.84 28.13
N LYS A 90 0.15 15.61 27.77
CA LYS A 90 -0.92 14.90 28.47
C LYS A 90 -0.38 14.19 29.69
N THR A 91 -1.12 14.27 30.79
CA THR A 91 -0.83 13.46 31.98
C THR A 91 -1.14 11.99 31.74
N ARG A 92 -0.64 11.11 32.62
CA ARG A 92 -0.90 9.67 32.62
C ARG A 92 -2.38 9.31 32.42
N SER A 93 -3.26 9.98 33.16
CA SER A 93 -4.72 9.77 33.10
C SER A 93 -5.31 10.21 31.75
N GLN A 94 -4.84 11.33 31.20
CA GLN A 94 -5.30 11.85 29.92
C GLN A 94 -4.84 10.99 28.73
N LEU A 95 -3.65 10.38 28.81
CA LEU A 95 -3.16 9.42 27.82
C LEU A 95 -4.00 8.14 27.83
N SER A 96 -4.34 7.63 29.01
CA SER A 96 -5.25 6.49 29.15
C SER A 96 -6.59 6.75 28.47
N ALA A 97 -7.28 7.83 28.86
CA ALA A 97 -8.59 8.15 28.31
C ALA A 97 -8.54 8.38 26.78
N TYR A 98 -7.44 8.94 26.27
CA TYR A 98 -7.23 9.10 24.84
C TYR A 98 -7.15 7.74 24.12
N ILE A 99 -6.38 6.79 24.63
CA ILE A 99 -6.25 5.44 24.04
C ILE A 99 -7.59 4.70 24.10
N ASP A 100 -8.26 4.73 25.25
CA ASP A 100 -9.57 4.11 25.44
C ASP A 100 -10.62 4.68 24.45
N SER A 101 -10.50 5.96 24.05
CA SER A 101 -11.39 6.60 23.07
C SER A 101 -11.09 6.27 21.59
N LYS A 102 -9.91 5.70 21.28
CA LYS A 102 -9.43 5.49 19.91
C LYS A 102 -9.37 4.04 19.49
N VAL A 103 -9.52 3.10 20.42
CA VAL A 103 -9.46 1.67 20.13
C VAL A 103 -10.85 1.06 20.28
N ALA A 104 -11.31 0.38 19.23
CA ALA A 104 -12.60 -0.30 19.24
C ALA A 104 -12.57 -1.66 19.97
N ASP A 105 -11.39 -2.25 20.11
CA ASP A 105 -11.15 -3.50 20.84
C ASP A 105 -10.55 -3.25 22.24
N PRO A 106 -11.26 -3.60 23.32
CA PRO A 106 -10.78 -3.43 24.69
C PRO A 106 -9.46 -4.13 24.99
N GLY A 107 -9.18 -5.28 24.36
CA GLY A 107 -7.94 -6.05 24.56
C GLY A 107 -6.71 -5.33 24.02
N THR A 108 -6.79 -4.87 22.77
CA THR A 108 -5.75 -4.06 22.12
C THR A 108 -5.55 -2.71 22.82
N ALA A 109 -6.63 -2.11 23.36
CA ALA A 109 -6.57 -0.85 24.10
C ALA A 109 -5.71 -0.97 25.37
N GLY A 110 -5.90 -2.05 26.13
CA GLY A 110 -5.15 -2.31 27.36
C GLY A 110 -3.65 -2.48 27.14
N VAL A 111 -3.26 -3.21 26.08
CA VAL A 111 -1.84 -3.41 25.73
C VAL A 111 -1.18 -2.11 25.31
N LEU A 112 -1.83 -1.33 24.42
CA LEU A 112 -1.31 -0.04 23.97
C LEU A 112 -1.21 0.98 25.10
N LYS A 113 -2.17 0.96 26.02
CA LYS A 113 -2.14 1.77 27.25
C LYS A 113 -0.93 1.43 28.09
N ASN A 114 -0.69 0.16 28.41
CA ASN A 114 0.47 -0.24 29.22
C ASN A 114 1.81 0.16 28.59
N ILE A 115 1.97 -0.03 27.28
CA ILE A 115 3.19 0.38 26.55
C ILE A 115 3.38 1.90 26.60
N THR A 116 2.32 2.67 26.37
CA THR A 116 2.40 4.14 26.38
C THR A 116 2.76 4.68 27.77
N LEU A 117 2.21 4.09 28.82
CA LEU A 117 2.50 4.48 30.20
C LEU A 117 3.94 4.15 30.60
N LEU A 118 4.43 2.95 30.26
CA LEU A 118 5.82 2.56 30.49
C LEU A 118 6.82 3.50 29.79
N LEU A 119 6.53 3.89 28.54
CA LEU A 119 7.38 4.84 27.81
C LEU A 119 7.39 6.24 28.46
N LYS A 120 6.28 6.66 29.08
CA LYS A 120 6.22 7.95 29.79
C LYS A 120 7.00 7.90 31.11
N ASP A 121 6.85 6.81 31.86
CA ASP A 121 7.59 6.59 33.11
C ASP A 121 9.11 6.58 32.83
N LEU A 122 9.57 5.91 31.77
CA LEU A 122 10.98 5.93 31.34
C LEU A 122 11.48 7.31 30.90
N GLU A 123 10.63 8.13 30.25
CA GLU A 123 10.99 9.49 29.84
C GLU A 123 11.14 10.42 31.06
N GLU A 124 10.31 10.24 32.10
CA GLU A 124 10.39 10.96 33.38
C GLU A 124 11.57 10.50 34.26
N GLU A 125 12.00 9.23 34.18
CA GLU A 125 13.19 8.72 34.88
C GLU A 125 14.52 9.16 34.25
N MET A 126 14.50 9.59 32.99
CA MET A 126 15.69 10.03 32.24
C MET A 126 15.95 11.55 32.29
N GLU A 127 14.97 12.35 32.71
CA GLU A 127 15.10 13.80 32.96
C GLU A 127 15.59 14.10 34.38
#